data_AF-A0A2V9MXM7-F1
#
_entry.id   AF-A0A2V9MXM7-F1
#
_cell.length_a   1.000
_cell.length_b   1.000
_cell.length_c   1.000
_cell.angle_alpha   90.00
_cell.angle_beta   90.00
_cell.angle_gamma   90.00
#
_symmetry.space_group_name_H-M   'P 1'
#
loop_
_entity.id
_entity.type
_entity.pdbx_description
1 polymer ?
#
loop_
_entity_poly.entity_id
_entity_poly.type
_entity_poly.pdbx_seq_one_letter_code
_entity_poly.pdbx_strand_id
1 'polypeptide(L)'
;MASPLREKRGIGGPGLVPTTEGVARITRPSRDFLLSCYNFAVFCKILMVGIALAPTCVCKAQGPSSGKQPQVKVNVLNVCTPSADEQKEIASALAGIPNRPSFSADFEVDRGRSVLDPSGNPLAMANPGGNVAALATDTTAVADFVRIRHDLAGSPYLNVQYSFSRDTHQMVETLVFRVRDPKDLMQVSIEDSASSVTPAATMLSATTPASRIKLERFGKSSVVLSRCSATGEGPPPDQSAYEPLFSAASGLLSQYRDMLGARRLVPEELTRIHGSGLAVHRTAPHSN
;
A
#
# COMPACT_ATOMS: atom_id res chain seq x y z
N MET A 1 -35.46 6.15 -54.11
CA MET A 1 -35.90 4.83 -54.63
C MET A 1 -35.25 3.78 -53.73
N ALA A 2 -35.90 3.42 -52.63
CA ALA A 2 -36.89 2.35 -52.49
C ALA A 2 -36.23 0.95 -52.39
N SER A 3 -36.25 0.41 -51.16
CA SER A 3 -35.85 -0.91 -50.64
C SER A 3 -36.68 -2.09 -51.23
N PRO A 4 -36.77 -3.29 -50.60
CA PRO A 4 -35.81 -4.28 -50.05
C PRO A 4 -36.16 -5.72 -50.58
N LEU A 5 -35.62 -6.78 -49.93
CA LEU A 5 -36.12 -8.18 -49.70
C LEU A 5 -34.88 -9.12 -49.64
N ARG A 6 -34.74 -10.15 -48.79
CA ARG A 6 -35.72 -11.11 -48.26
C ARG A 6 -35.11 -11.95 -47.13
N GLU A 7 -35.96 -12.24 -46.15
CA GLU A 7 -35.88 -13.21 -45.05
C GLU A 7 -35.80 -14.69 -45.51
N LYS A 8 -35.07 -15.54 -44.77
CA LYS A 8 -35.37 -16.98 -44.69
C LYS A 8 -35.12 -17.53 -43.27
N ARG A 9 -36.23 -17.99 -42.67
CA ARG A 9 -36.30 -18.91 -41.52
C ARG A 9 -36.21 -20.37 -41.99
N GLY A 10 -35.77 -21.24 -41.10
CA GLY A 10 -36.03 -22.69 -41.05
C GLY A 10 -35.47 -23.21 -39.71
N ILE A 11 -36.28 -23.34 -38.64
CA ILE A 11 -37.14 -24.47 -38.23
C ILE A 11 -36.35 -25.78 -38.02
N GLY A 12 -36.27 -26.18 -36.74
CA GLY A 12 -35.85 -27.52 -36.29
C GLY A 12 -35.85 -27.63 -34.75
N GLY A 13 -36.98 -27.99 -34.14
CA GLY A 13 -37.02 -28.67 -32.83
C GLY A 13 -37.04 -30.21 -33.04
N PRO A 14 -37.19 -31.07 -32.01
CA PRO A 14 -37.53 -30.82 -30.60
C PRO A 14 -36.51 -31.41 -29.60
N GLY A 15 -36.81 -31.21 -28.32
CA GLY A 15 -35.91 -31.47 -27.19
C GLY A 15 -35.73 -32.91 -26.75
N LEU A 16 -34.70 -33.07 -25.92
CA LEU A 16 -34.43 -34.24 -25.11
C LEU A 16 -33.83 -33.76 -23.78
N VAL A 17 -34.49 -34.16 -22.71
CA VAL A 17 -34.13 -33.98 -21.30
C VAL A 17 -32.88 -34.80 -20.98
N PRO A 18 -32.04 -34.33 -20.04
CA PRO A 18 -31.67 -35.21 -18.94
C PRO A 18 -31.84 -34.55 -17.57
N THR A 19 -32.15 -35.43 -16.64
CA THR A 19 -32.50 -35.26 -15.23
C THR A 19 -31.31 -34.97 -14.32
N THR A 20 -31.64 -34.27 -13.21
CA THR A 20 -31.11 -34.41 -11.83
C THR A 20 -29.62 -34.23 -11.54
N GLU A 21 -29.32 -33.17 -10.78
CA GLU A 21 -28.64 -33.11 -9.46
C GLU A 21 -28.23 -31.63 -9.27
N GLY A 22 -28.80 -30.86 -8.35
CA GLY A 22 -28.74 -31.07 -6.91
C GLY A 22 -27.49 -30.37 -6.38
N VAL A 23 -27.63 -29.17 -5.78
CA VAL A 23 -26.90 -28.74 -4.56
C VAL A 23 -27.41 -27.36 -4.13
N ALA A 24 -27.72 -27.32 -2.85
CA ALA A 24 -28.55 -26.35 -2.15
C ALA A 24 -27.83 -25.04 -1.80
N ARG A 25 -28.66 -23.99 -1.78
CA ARG A 25 -28.41 -22.65 -1.26
C ARG A 25 -28.16 -22.73 0.26
N ILE A 26 -26.94 -22.41 0.72
CA ILE A 26 -26.62 -22.30 2.15
C ILE A 26 -26.81 -20.86 2.60
N THR A 27 -27.90 -20.62 3.32
CA THR A 27 -28.16 -19.44 4.14
C THR A 27 -27.47 -19.58 5.51
N ARG A 28 -27.02 -18.45 6.06
CA ARG A 28 -26.26 -18.31 7.32
C ARG A 28 -27.03 -18.86 8.54
N PRO A 29 -26.38 -19.54 9.51
CA PRO A 29 -27.02 -19.87 10.78
C PRO A 29 -26.96 -18.69 11.76
N SER A 30 -28.11 -18.45 12.39
CA SER A 30 -28.31 -17.64 13.59
C SER A 30 -27.62 -18.28 14.79
N ARG A 31 -27.09 -17.43 15.68
CA ARG A 31 -26.77 -17.77 17.06
C ARG A 31 -28.04 -18.24 17.77
N ASP A 32 -27.86 -19.09 18.77
CA ASP A 32 -28.85 -19.69 19.68
C ASP A 32 -29.14 -21.16 19.35
N PHE A 33 -28.29 -22.08 19.84
CA PHE A 33 -28.69 -23.48 20.14
C PHE A 33 -27.52 -24.26 20.74
N LEU A 34 -27.06 -23.96 21.97
CA LEU A 34 -26.25 -24.90 22.76
C LEU A 34 -26.45 -24.69 24.27
N LEU A 35 -27.69 -24.90 24.74
CA LEU A 35 -27.98 -25.32 26.10
C LEU A 35 -29.22 -26.21 26.04
N SER A 36 -29.03 -27.52 26.20
CA SER A 36 -29.96 -28.44 26.88
C SER A 36 -29.66 -29.87 26.43
N CYS A 37 -29.32 -30.72 27.41
CA CYS A 37 -29.53 -32.18 27.55
C CYS A 37 -28.36 -32.77 28.38
N TYR A 38 -28.45 -32.72 29.72
CA TYR A 38 -28.77 -33.84 30.64
C TYR A 38 -27.57 -34.81 30.85
N ASN A 39 -27.10 -35.15 32.07
CA ASN A 39 -27.81 -35.70 33.22
C ASN A 39 -27.00 -35.51 34.54
N PHE A 40 -27.63 -35.03 35.61
CA PHE A 40 -27.01 -34.68 36.92
C PHE A 40 -27.02 -35.84 37.95
N ALA A 41 -27.37 -37.06 37.56
CA ALA A 41 -27.74 -38.14 38.49
C ALA A 41 -26.73 -39.29 38.65
N VAL A 42 -25.41 -39.02 38.66
CA VAL A 42 -24.39 -40.01 39.06
C VAL A 42 -23.28 -39.37 39.90
N PHE A 43 -23.65 -38.48 40.82
CA PHE A 43 -22.68 -37.71 41.64
C PHE A 43 -22.38 -38.28 43.04
N CYS A 44 -22.93 -39.44 43.45
CA CYS A 44 -22.97 -39.72 44.90
C CYS A 44 -22.44 -41.05 45.45
N LYS A 45 -21.82 -41.99 44.71
CA LYS A 45 -21.56 -43.31 45.33
C LYS A 45 -20.30 -44.13 45.03
N ILE A 46 -19.16 -43.56 44.61
CA ILE A 46 -17.88 -44.31 44.69
C ILE A 46 -16.75 -43.40 45.15
N LEU A 47 -16.81 -43.05 46.44
CA LEU A 47 -15.62 -42.74 47.24
C LEU A 47 -15.10 -44.08 47.80
N MET A 48 -13.77 -44.24 47.79
CA MET A 48 -12.96 -45.30 48.42
C MET A 48 -12.62 -46.53 47.57
N VAL A 49 -11.35 -46.58 47.13
CA VAL A 49 -10.34 -47.65 47.28
C VAL A 49 -9.42 -47.64 46.06
N GLY A 50 -8.13 -47.32 46.27
CA GLY A 50 -7.10 -47.43 45.22
C GLY A 50 -5.89 -46.53 45.40
N ILE A 51 -5.14 -46.70 46.50
CA ILE A 51 -3.77 -46.19 46.65
C ILE A 51 -2.85 -47.07 45.79
N ALA A 52 -2.05 -46.50 44.87
CA ALA A 52 -0.66 -46.88 44.60
C ALA A 52 -0.06 -46.20 43.34
N LEU A 53 1.10 -45.55 43.55
CA LEU A 53 2.22 -45.28 42.63
C LEU A 53 1.99 -44.37 41.39
N ALA A 54 2.62 -43.17 41.39
CA ALA A 54 3.71 -42.74 40.48
C ALA A 54 3.84 -41.17 40.47
N PRO A 55 4.93 -40.60 39.90
CA PRO A 55 5.91 -39.74 40.57
C PRO A 55 5.57 -38.24 40.57
N THR A 56 6.21 -37.51 41.48
CA THR A 56 6.18 -36.05 41.62
C THR A 56 6.58 -35.33 40.32
N CYS A 57 5.60 -34.75 39.62
CA CYS A 57 5.83 -33.76 38.59
C CYS A 57 6.03 -32.39 39.27
N VAL A 58 7.26 -31.88 39.22
CA VAL A 58 7.62 -30.55 39.72
C VAL A 58 7.02 -29.51 38.77
N CYS A 59 6.00 -28.78 39.23
CA CYS A 59 5.55 -27.56 38.58
C CYS A 59 6.64 -26.49 38.68
N LYS A 60 7.43 -26.27 37.62
CA LYS A 60 8.22 -25.05 37.48
C LYS A 60 7.29 -23.89 37.13
N ALA A 61 7.04 -23.03 38.11
CA ALA A 61 6.54 -21.68 37.87
C ALA A 61 7.56 -20.91 37.01
N GLN A 62 7.16 -20.43 35.84
CA GLN A 62 7.94 -19.48 35.06
C GLN A 62 7.84 -18.11 35.75
N GLY A 63 8.92 -17.71 36.41
CA GLY A 63 9.13 -16.32 36.82
C GLY A 63 9.27 -15.40 35.59
N PRO A 64 9.08 -14.09 35.78
CA PRO A 64 9.06 -13.11 34.69
C PRO A 64 10.39 -13.12 33.95
N SER A 65 10.33 -13.34 32.63
CA SER A 65 11.50 -13.24 31.77
C SER A 65 12.07 -11.82 31.85
N SER A 66 13.31 -11.69 32.35
CA SER A 66 14.09 -10.46 32.29
C SER A 66 14.08 -9.87 30.87
N GLY A 67 13.76 -8.58 30.81
CA GLY A 67 13.66 -7.81 29.59
C GLY A 67 14.96 -7.82 28.78
N LYS A 68 14.91 -8.44 27.61
CA LYS A 68 15.73 -7.97 26.48
C LYS A 68 15.05 -6.72 25.98
N GLN A 69 15.64 -5.55 26.26
CA GLN A 69 15.30 -4.33 25.55
C GLN A 69 15.36 -4.62 24.05
N PRO A 70 14.33 -4.26 23.26
CA PRO A 70 14.36 -4.47 21.82
C PRO A 70 15.56 -3.70 21.27
N GLN A 71 16.50 -4.41 20.65
CA GLN A 71 17.64 -3.77 19.99
C GLN A 71 17.12 -3.01 18.77
N VAL A 72 16.92 -1.71 18.92
CA VAL A 72 16.54 -0.81 17.83
C VAL A 72 17.82 -0.49 17.05
N LYS A 73 18.02 -1.15 15.90
CA LYS A 73 19.10 -0.79 14.98
C LYS A 73 18.71 0.47 14.21
N VAL A 74 19.24 1.61 14.65
CA VAL A 74 19.07 2.90 13.96
C VAL A 74 20.11 2.99 12.84
N ASN A 75 19.67 2.84 11.59
CA ASN A 75 20.52 3.13 10.43
C ASN A 75 20.42 4.63 10.14
N VAL A 76 21.43 5.40 10.51
CA VAL A 76 21.55 6.82 10.13
C VAL A 76 21.89 6.87 8.64
N LEU A 77 21.01 7.48 7.87
CA LEU A 77 21.09 7.56 6.41
C LEU A 77 21.59 8.96 6.05
N ASN A 78 22.72 9.06 5.35
CA ASN A 78 23.13 10.35 4.79
C ASN A 78 22.34 10.62 3.51
N VAL A 79 21.29 11.43 3.64
CA VAL A 79 20.31 11.67 2.59
C VAL A 79 20.71 12.84 1.68
N CYS A 80 21.46 13.80 2.22
CA CYS A 80 21.75 15.06 1.53
C CYS A 80 23.06 15.05 0.75
N THR A 81 24.04 14.26 1.20
CA THR A 81 25.39 14.24 0.61
C THR A 81 25.89 12.81 0.41
N PRO A 82 25.23 12.01 -0.46
CA PRO A 82 25.65 10.64 -0.69
C PRO A 82 27.08 10.60 -1.26
N SER A 83 27.82 9.56 -0.86
CA SER A 83 29.19 9.32 -1.31
C SER A 83 29.28 9.10 -2.83
N ALA A 84 30.48 9.22 -3.40
CA ALA A 84 30.69 9.04 -4.84
C ALA A 84 30.28 7.64 -5.35
N ASP A 85 30.41 6.61 -4.51
CA ASP A 85 30.00 5.26 -4.88
C ASP A 85 28.47 5.11 -4.82
N GLU A 86 27.81 5.72 -3.83
CA GLU A 86 26.35 5.82 -3.79
C GLU A 86 25.77 6.58 -4.99
N GLN A 87 26.45 7.64 -5.44
CA GLN A 87 26.08 8.37 -6.65
C GLN A 87 26.13 7.48 -7.90
N LYS A 88 27.17 6.65 -8.04
CA LYS A 88 27.29 5.69 -9.16
C LYS A 88 26.19 4.62 -9.09
N GLU A 89 25.86 4.13 -7.89
CA GLU A 89 24.75 3.19 -7.70
C GLU A 89 23.42 3.82 -8.14
N ILE A 90 23.14 5.05 -7.73
CA ILE A 90 21.95 5.80 -8.15
C ILE A 90 21.93 5.97 -9.67
N ALA A 91 23.03 6.45 -10.26
CA ALA A 91 23.12 6.66 -11.71
C ALA A 91 22.88 5.36 -12.50
N SER A 92 23.49 4.26 -12.07
CA SER A 92 23.33 2.94 -12.70
C SER A 92 21.90 2.42 -12.59
N ALA A 93 21.26 2.60 -11.42
CA ALA A 93 19.88 2.17 -11.21
C ALA A 93 18.91 2.97 -12.11
N LEU A 94 19.08 4.31 -12.17
CA LEU A 94 18.27 5.17 -13.04
C LEU A 94 18.46 4.83 -14.51
N ALA A 95 19.70 4.60 -14.96
CA ALA A 95 19.99 4.22 -16.35
C ALA A 95 19.43 2.84 -16.74
N GLY A 96 19.23 1.95 -15.76
CA GLY A 96 18.63 0.63 -15.98
C GLY A 96 17.12 0.65 -16.16
N ILE A 97 16.44 1.77 -15.85
CA ILE A 97 14.98 1.89 -16.00
C ILE A 97 14.63 2.01 -17.50
N PRO A 98 13.72 1.16 -18.02
CA PRO A 98 13.33 1.23 -19.43
C PRO A 98 12.63 2.55 -19.75
N ASN A 99 13.10 3.26 -20.78
CA ASN A 99 12.42 4.47 -21.29
C ASN A 99 11.12 4.16 -22.06
N ARG A 100 10.97 2.93 -22.55
CA ARG A 100 9.78 2.47 -23.27
C ARG A 100 9.42 1.05 -22.82
N PRO A 101 8.82 0.90 -21.63
CA PRO A 101 8.41 -0.40 -21.14
C PRO A 101 7.30 -1.01 -22.00
N SER A 102 7.24 -2.34 -22.02
CA SER A 102 6.07 -3.07 -22.49
C SER A 102 5.19 -3.41 -21.27
N PHE A 103 4.01 -2.80 -21.21
CA PHE A 103 3.04 -3.05 -20.15
C PHE A 103 2.18 -4.28 -20.47
N SER A 104 1.76 -4.99 -19.43
CA SER A 104 0.63 -5.90 -19.53
C SER A 104 -0.63 -5.19 -20.01
N ALA A 105 -1.54 -5.93 -20.65
CA ALA A 105 -2.83 -5.38 -21.08
C ALA A 105 -3.68 -4.93 -19.89
N ASP A 106 -3.62 -5.68 -18.79
CA ASP A 106 -4.32 -5.37 -17.55
C ASP A 106 -3.45 -4.55 -16.60
N PHE A 107 -4.09 -3.71 -15.80
CA PHE A 107 -3.46 -2.90 -14.76
C PHE A 107 -4.39 -2.71 -13.56
N GLU A 108 -3.81 -2.41 -12.41
CA GLU A 108 -4.52 -2.23 -11.14
C GLU A 108 -4.58 -0.74 -10.78
N VAL A 109 -5.74 -0.29 -10.33
CA VAL A 109 -5.94 1.06 -9.77
C VAL A 109 -6.60 0.93 -8.41
N ASP A 110 -5.84 1.24 -7.37
CA ASP A 110 -6.34 1.34 -6.00
C ASP A 110 -6.57 2.80 -5.63
N ARG A 111 -7.58 3.04 -4.81
CA ARG A 111 -7.82 4.35 -4.20
C ARG A 111 -8.35 4.18 -2.80
N GLY A 112 -8.10 5.16 -1.93
CA GLY A 112 -8.63 5.12 -0.58
C GLY A 112 -8.21 6.29 0.28
N ARG A 113 -8.57 6.19 1.56
CA ARG A 113 -8.11 7.09 2.62
C ARG A 113 -7.23 6.30 3.56
N SER A 114 -5.98 6.73 3.71
CA SER A 114 -5.09 6.23 4.76
C SER A 114 -5.24 7.12 6.00
N VAL A 115 -5.22 6.45 7.15
CA VAL A 115 -5.28 7.10 8.45
C VAL A 115 -4.02 6.70 9.20
N LEU A 116 -3.13 7.65 9.45
CA LEU A 116 -2.00 7.41 10.33
C LEU A 116 -2.44 7.72 11.76
N ASP A 117 -2.48 6.68 12.60
CA ASP A 117 -2.64 6.84 14.04
C ASP A 117 -1.33 7.41 14.61
N PRO A 118 -1.33 8.65 15.14
CA PRO A 118 -0.13 9.25 15.72
C PRO A 118 0.46 8.41 16.88
N SER A 119 -0.39 7.64 17.57
CA SER A 119 0.03 6.77 18.68
C SER A 119 0.71 5.48 18.22
N GLY A 120 0.63 5.14 16.93
CA GLY A 120 1.30 4.00 16.33
C GLY A 120 2.74 4.26 15.89
N ASN A 121 3.28 5.47 16.06
CA ASN A 121 4.64 5.81 15.65
C ASN A 121 5.67 5.34 16.70
N PRO A 122 6.51 4.32 16.41
CA PRO A 122 7.50 3.81 17.37
C PRO A 122 8.59 4.83 17.75
N LEU A 123 8.78 5.89 16.96
CA LEU A 123 9.71 6.98 17.30
C LEU A 123 9.13 7.96 18.33
N ALA A 124 7.80 8.06 18.44
CA ALA A 124 7.14 8.87 19.46
C ALA A 124 7.23 8.21 20.84
N MET A 125 7.30 6.88 20.90
CA MET A 125 7.46 6.12 22.15
C MET A 125 8.89 6.09 22.70
N ALA A 126 9.89 6.41 21.87
CA ALA A 126 11.31 6.37 22.23
C ALA A 126 11.85 7.66 22.87
N ASN A 127 11.05 8.74 22.94
CA ASN A 127 11.45 10.04 23.50
C ASN A 127 10.45 10.53 24.58
N PRO A 128 10.57 10.07 25.84
CA PRO A 128 9.72 10.53 26.94
C PRO A 128 9.99 11.97 27.42
N GLY A 129 11.01 12.65 26.87
CA GLY A 129 11.44 13.99 27.30
C GLY A 129 11.61 15.03 26.19
N GLY A 130 11.32 14.67 24.93
CA GLY A 130 11.15 15.66 23.86
C GLY A 130 9.74 16.25 23.96
N ASN A 131 9.52 17.49 23.52
CA ASN A 131 8.22 18.17 23.57
C ASN A 131 7.10 17.42 22.82
N VAL A 132 6.57 16.36 23.43
CA VAL A 132 5.44 15.54 22.98
C VAL A 132 4.12 16.30 23.01
N ALA A 133 4.09 17.50 23.60
CA ALA A 133 2.94 18.40 23.58
C ALA A 133 2.74 19.13 22.23
N ALA A 134 3.75 19.17 21.35
CA ALA A 134 3.62 19.80 20.02
C ALA A 134 3.22 18.82 18.91
N LEU A 135 3.29 17.50 19.16
CA LEU A 135 2.80 16.46 18.24
C LEU A 135 1.45 15.88 18.67
N ALA A 136 0.94 16.26 19.84
CA ALA A 136 -0.32 15.79 20.42
C ALA A 136 -1.52 16.72 20.15
N THR A 137 -1.43 17.65 19.21
CA THR A 137 -2.61 18.31 18.65
C THR A 137 -3.26 17.41 17.61
N ASP A 138 -4.05 16.46 18.10
CA ASP A 138 -5.43 16.16 17.64
C ASP A 138 -5.76 16.12 16.14
N THR A 139 -4.82 15.80 15.27
CA THR A 139 -5.11 15.48 13.87
C THR A 139 -4.66 14.07 13.57
N THR A 140 -5.63 13.16 13.55
CA THR A 140 -5.56 11.97 12.73
C THR A 140 -5.10 12.43 11.33
N ALA A 141 -3.87 12.10 10.94
CA ALA A 141 -3.36 12.49 9.64
C ALA A 141 -4.03 11.60 8.60
N VAL A 142 -5.08 12.13 7.98
CA VAL A 142 -5.84 11.47 6.91
C VAL A 142 -5.27 11.91 5.57
N ALA A 143 -4.87 10.96 4.73
CA ALA A 143 -4.46 11.22 3.37
C ALA A 143 -5.35 10.46 2.38
N ASP A 144 -5.83 11.15 1.35
CA ASP A 144 -6.39 10.48 0.18
C ASP A 144 -5.24 9.93 -0.66
N PHE A 145 -5.38 8.73 -1.22
CA PHE A 145 -4.40 8.18 -2.14
C PHE A 145 -5.03 7.54 -3.37
N VAL A 146 -4.28 7.57 -4.47
CA VAL A 146 -4.52 6.80 -5.68
C VAL A 146 -3.22 6.10 -6.06
N ARG A 147 -3.30 4.83 -6.44
CA ARG A 147 -2.16 4.00 -6.79
C ARG A 147 -2.46 3.24 -8.07
N ILE A 148 -1.59 3.39 -9.06
CA ILE A 148 -1.68 2.75 -10.36
C ILE A 148 -0.50 1.79 -10.46
N ARG A 149 -0.77 0.52 -10.77
CA ARG A 149 0.27 -0.49 -10.93
C ARG A 149 0.14 -1.18 -12.28
N HIS A 150 1.25 -1.24 -12.99
CA HIS A 150 1.39 -2.03 -14.21
C HIS A 150 2.50 -3.06 -14.02
N ASP A 151 2.24 -4.29 -14.46
CA ASP A 151 3.29 -5.29 -14.59
C ASP A 151 4.07 -5.06 -15.89
N LEU A 152 5.38 -5.34 -15.82
CA LEU A 152 6.32 -5.07 -16.92
C LEU A 152 6.75 -6.37 -17.58
N ALA A 153 6.57 -6.47 -18.89
CA ALA A 153 7.02 -7.62 -19.68
C ALA A 153 8.43 -7.38 -20.24
N GLY A 154 9.29 -8.39 -20.23
CA GLY A 154 10.65 -8.34 -20.82
C GLY A 154 11.61 -7.35 -20.15
N SER A 155 11.28 -6.88 -18.94
CA SER A 155 12.06 -5.90 -18.16
C SER A 155 12.78 -6.58 -16.97
N PRO A 156 13.94 -6.06 -16.51
CA PRO A 156 14.54 -6.47 -15.24
C PRO A 156 13.65 -6.13 -14.03
N TYR A 157 12.65 -5.28 -14.22
CA TYR A 157 11.64 -4.93 -13.23
C TYR A 157 10.40 -5.81 -13.36
N LEU A 158 9.82 -6.18 -12.21
CA LEU A 158 8.57 -6.93 -12.11
C LEU A 158 7.38 -6.04 -12.46
N ASN A 159 7.32 -4.86 -11.85
CA ASN A 159 6.25 -3.90 -12.02
C ASN A 159 6.75 -2.47 -11.79
N VAL A 160 5.93 -1.54 -12.26
CA VAL A 160 6.00 -0.13 -11.91
C VAL A 160 4.72 0.26 -11.17
N GLN A 161 4.89 0.98 -10.07
CA GLN A 161 3.81 1.49 -9.25
C GLN A 161 3.94 3.01 -9.14
N TYR A 162 2.93 3.72 -9.62
CA TYR A 162 2.78 5.15 -9.40
C TYR A 162 1.76 5.36 -8.29
N SER A 163 2.10 6.14 -7.27
CA SER A 163 1.16 6.54 -6.23
C SER A 163 1.15 8.05 -6.08
N PHE A 164 -0.03 8.59 -5.85
CA PHE A 164 -0.26 9.96 -5.48
C PHE A 164 -1.02 9.98 -4.17
N SER A 165 -0.51 10.70 -3.18
CA SER A 165 -1.18 10.92 -1.90
C SER A 165 -1.29 12.39 -1.58
N ARG A 166 -2.40 12.81 -0.96
CA ARG A 166 -2.61 14.18 -0.51
C ARG A 166 -3.24 14.18 0.88
N ASP A 167 -2.62 14.94 1.77
CA ASP A 167 -3.20 15.31 3.06
C ASP A 167 -3.48 16.83 3.13
N THR A 168 -3.76 17.34 4.33
CA THR A 168 -4.03 18.77 4.56
C THR A 168 -2.81 19.67 4.40
N HIS A 169 -1.60 19.12 4.33
CA HIS A 169 -0.33 19.86 4.33
C HIS A 169 0.44 19.73 3.01
N GLN A 170 0.46 18.52 2.44
CA GLN A 170 1.30 18.18 1.30
C GLN A 170 0.61 17.20 0.34
N MET A 171 1.11 17.23 -0.89
CA MET A 171 0.89 16.24 -1.92
C MET A 171 2.22 15.56 -2.22
N VAL A 172 2.20 14.25 -2.37
CA VAL A 172 3.38 13.45 -2.69
C VAL A 172 3.03 12.54 -3.85
N GLU A 173 3.83 12.61 -4.91
CA GLU A 173 3.84 11.59 -5.95
C GLU A 173 5.08 10.71 -5.82
N THR A 174 4.90 9.42 -6.06
CA THR A 174 5.97 8.43 -5.92
C THR A 174 5.87 7.44 -7.07
N LEU A 175 6.99 7.21 -7.73
CA LEU A 175 7.17 6.20 -8.76
C LEU A 175 8.12 5.13 -8.23
N VAL A 176 7.65 3.89 -8.14
CA VAL A 176 8.41 2.75 -7.62
C VAL A 176 8.57 1.69 -8.69
N PHE A 177 9.81 1.27 -8.92
CA PHE A 177 10.16 0.13 -9.75
C PHE A 177 10.63 -1.02 -8.87
N ARG A 178 9.90 -2.15 -8.90
CA ARG A 178 10.29 -3.35 -8.15
C ARG A 178 11.11 -4.28 -9.03
N VAL A 179 12.27 -4.72 -8.55
CA VAL A 179 13.15 -5.63 -9.29
C VAL A 179 12.56 -7.04 -9.30
N ARG A 180 12.65 -7.74 -10.43
CA ARG A 180 12.09 -9.10 -10.60
C ARG A 180 12.80 -10.16 -9.78
N ASP A 181 14.13 -10.21 -9.88
CA ASP A 181 14.98 -11.18 -9.19
C ASP A 181 15.98 -10.42 -8.30
N PRO A 182 15.55 -9.91 -7.14
CA PRO A 182 16.37 -9.04 -6.31
C PRO A 182 17.51 -9.85 -5.68
N LYS A 183 18.75 -9.55 -6.10
CA LYS A 183 19.96 -10.02 -5.41
C LYS A 183 20.37 -9.02 -4.32
N ASP A 184 20.73 -7.82 -4.76
CA ASP A 184 21.12 -6.71 -3.89
C ASP A 184 20.08 -5.59 -3.90
N LEU A 185 19.66 -5.12 -5.08
CA LEU A 185 18.65 -4.07 -5.25
C LEU A 185 17.25 -4.68 -5.27
N MET A 186 16.36 -4.19 -4.40
CA MET A 186 14.96 -4.61 -4.31
C MET A 186 14.04 -3.69 -5.09
N GLN A 187 14.22 -2.38 -4.93
CA GLN A 187 13.42 -1.39 -5.64
C GLN A 187 14.12 -0.04 -5.77
N VAL A 188 13.71 0.72 -6.77
CA VAL A 188 14.07 2.12 -6.96
C VAL A 188 12.79 2.94 -6.78
N SER A 189 12.81 3.95 -5.92
CA SER A 189 11.72 4.91 -5.79
C SER A 189 12.19 6.33 -6.12
N ILE A 190 11.36 7.06 -6.84
CA ILE A 190 11.53 8.46 -7.22
C ILE A 190 10.31 9.21 -6.69
N GLU A 191 10.54 10.31 -6.00
CA GLU A 191 9.51 11.06 -5.29
C GLU A 191 9.59 12.54 -5.65
N ASP A 192 8.43 13.15 -5.73
CA ASP A 192 8.24 14.60 -5.76
C ASP A 192 7.11 14.99 -4.80
N SER A 193 7.17 16.22 -4.29
CA SER A 193 6.25 16.74 -3.28
C SER A 193 5.92 18.20 -3.52
N ALA A 194 4.66 18.57 -3.28
CA ALA A 194 4.19 19.94 -3.34
C ALA A 194 3.24 20.26 -2.16
N SER A 195 2.91 21.54 -1.96
CA SER A 195 1.93 21.95 -0.94
C SER A 195 0.51 21.52 -1.33
N SER A 196 -0.28 21.07 -0.35
CA SER A 196 -1.70 20.68 -0.50
C SER A 196 -2.64 21.81 -0.96
N VAL A 197 -2.21 23.06 -0.87
CA VAL A 197 -2.99 24.24 -1.31
C VAL A 197 -3.19 24.23 -2.84
N THR A 198 -2.28 23.60 -3.57
CA THR A 198 -2.39 23.45 -5.02
C THR A 198 -3.35 22.30 -5.39
N PRO A 199 -4.22 22.43 -6.39
CA PRO A 199 -5.02 21.30 -6.88
C PRO A 199 -4.13 20.17 -7.42
N ALA A 200 -4.53 18.90 -7.20
CA ALA A 200 -3.76 17.73 -7.66
C ALA A 200 -3.51 17.76 -9.17
N ALA A 201 -4.50 18.16 -9.97
CA ALA A 201 -4.34 18.32 -11.42
C ALA A 201 -3.25 19.35 -11.78
N THR A 202 -3.12 20.43 -10.99
CA THR A 202 -2.11 21.45 -11.21
C THR A 202 -0.71 20.93 -10.88
N MET A 203 -0.51 20.24 -9.74
CA MET A 203 0.77 19.59 -9.42
C MET A 203 1.18 18.61 -10.51
N LEU A 204 0.26 17.71 -10.89
CA LEU A 204 0.49 16.72 -11.93
C LEU A 204 0.74 17.35 -13.31
N SER A 205 0.31 18.60 -13.54
CA SER A 205 0.59 19.37 -14.77
C SER A 205 1.97 20.03 -14.76
N ALA A 206 2.44 20.48 -13.59
CA ALA A 206 3.58 21.39 -13.44
C ALA A 206 4.95 20.77 -13.77
N THR A 207 5.03 19.44 -13.94
CA THR A 207 6.29 18.72 -14.22
C THR A 207 7.40 19.14 -13.25
N THR A 208 7.05 19.11 -11.97
CA THR A 208 7.92 19.46 -10.85
C THR A 208 9.11 18.51 -10.78
N PRO A 209 10.32 19.01 -10.46
CA PRO A 209 11.51 18.17 -10.37
C PRO A 209 11.40 17.18 -9.21
N ALA A 210 11.92 15.97 -9.43
CA ALA A 210 12.07 14.99 -8.35
C ALA A 210 12.87 15.57 -7.18
N SER A 211 12.36 15.38 -5.98
CA SER A 211 12.96 15.84 -4.73
C SER A 211 13.68 14.72 -4.00
N ARG A 212 13.39 13.45 -4.29
CA ARG A 212 14.00 12.31 -3.61
C ARG A 212 14.12 11.06 -4.50
N ILE A 213 15.24 10.37 -4.36
CA ILE A 213 15.56 9.10 -5.02
C ILE A 213 16.01 8.12 -3.94
N LYS A 214 15.42 6.94 -3.88
CA LYS A 214 15.79 5.88 -2.92
C LYS A 214 16.00 4.56 -3.64
N LEU A 215 17.11 3.89 -3.31
CA LEU A 215 17.42 2.53 -3.71
C LEU A 215 17.32 1.66 -2.46
N GLU A 216 16.33 0.78 -2.44
CA GLU A 216 16.16 -0.17 -1.35
C GLU A 216 16.95 -1.44 -1.65
N ARG A 217 17.75 -1.89 -0.68
CA ARG A 217 18.66 -3.02 -0.85
C ARG A 217 18.35 -4.12 0.15
N PHE A 218 18.48 -5.38 -0.29
CA PHE A 218 18.33 -6.54 0.57
C PHE A 218 19.57 -6.71 1.46
N GLY A 219 19.37 -6.81 2.77
CA GLY A 219 20.44 -7.03 3.74
C GLY A 219 21.45 -5.87 3.92
N LYS A 220 21.30 -4.76 3.19
CA LYS A 220 22.15 -3.57 3.24
C LYS A 220 21.32 -2.32 3.54
N SER A 221 21.97 -1.25 4.01
CA SER A 221 21.31 0.06 4.13
C SER A 221 20.79 0.54 2.77
N SER A 222 19.66 1.22 2.73
CA SER A 222 19.22 1.89 1.49
C SER A 222 20.23 2.96 1.09
N VAL A 223 20.27 3.32 -0.20
CA VAL A 223 20.96 4.52 -0.68
C VAL A 223 19.89 5.55 -0.98
N VAL A 224 20.03 6.78 -0.47
CA VAL A 224 19.03 7.82 -0.69
C VAL A 224 19.72 9.13 -1.00
N LEU A 225 19.18 9.81 -2.00
CA LEU A 225 19.50 11.19 -2.34
C LEU A 225 18.21 12.01 -2.21
N SER A 226 18.22 13.12 -1.47
CA SER A 226 17.10 14.05 -1.44
C SER A 226 17.56 15.49 -1.50
N ARG A 227 16.72 16.35 -2.08
CA ARG A 227 16.95 17.80 -2.05
C ARG A 227 16.79 18.28 -0.62
N CYS A 228 17.85 18.87 -0.07
CA CYS A 228 17.86 19.29 1.32
C CYS A 228 17.83 20.82 1.40
N SER A 229 16.91 21.34 2.20
CA SER A 229 16.82 22.77 2.49
C SER A 229 17.79 23.18 3.59
N ALA A 230 17.98 24.49 3.78
CA ALA A 230 18.69 25.02 4.94
C ALA A 230 18.05 24.47 6.22
N THR A 231 18.87 23.88 7.09
CA THR A 231 18.50 23.67 8.48
C THR A 231 18.70 24.98 9.25
N GLY A 232 17.99 25.18 10.37
CA GLY A 232 18.10 26.41 11.17
C GLY A 232 19.52 26.77 11.64
N GLU A 233 20.49 25.86 11.50
CA GLU A 233 21.88 26.01 11.91
C GLU A 233 22.87 26.30 10.75
N GLY A 234 22.41 26.51 9.50
CA GLY A 234 23.35 26.81 8.41
C GLY A 234 22.72 26.97 7.01
N PRO A 235 23.51 27.40 6.02
CA PRO A 235 23.05 27.46 4.63
C PRO A 235 22.67 26.06 4.11
N PRO A 236 21.82 25.96 3.07
CA PRO A 236 21.52 24.69 2.44
C PRO A 236 22.81 24.00 1.97
N PRO A 237 22.93 22.67 2.09
CA PRO A 237 24.06 21.96 1.52
C PRO A 237 24.13 22.18 0.00
N ASP A 238 25.32 22.40 -0.53
CA ASP A 238 25.51 22.46 -1.98
C ASP A 238 25.28 21.07 -2.59
N GLN A 239 24.27 21.00 -3.46
CA GLN A 239 23.85 19.79 -4.15
C GLN A 239 23.99 19.89 -5.67
N SER A 240 24.70 20.91 -6.18
CA SER A 240 24.90 21.14 -7.62
C SER A 240 25.49 19.93 -8.35
N ALA A 241 26.38 19.17 -7.71
CA ALA A 241 26.96 17.94 -8.25
C ALA A 241 25.93 16.82 -8.50
N TYR A 242 24.80 16.83 -7.79
CA TYR A 242 23.75 15.81 -7.90
C TYR A 242 22.65 16.18 -8.90
N GLU A 243 22.69 17.39 -9.47
CA GLU A 243 21.67 17.88 -10.40
C GLU A 243 21.46 16.97 -11.62
N PRO A 244 22.48 16.33 -12.22
CA PRO A 244 22.27 15.35 -13.29
C PRO A 244 21.41 14.15 -12.85
N LEU A 245 21.55 13.69 -11.59
CA LEU A 245 20.76 12.59 -11.05
C LEU A 245 19.30 13.01 -10.84
N PHE A 246 19.07 14.21 -10.30
CA PHE A 246 17.71 14.75 -10.15
C PHE A 246 17.06 15.00 -11.51
N SER A 247 17.79 15.51 -12.49
CA SER A 247 17.28 15.71 -13.85
C SER A 247 16.87 14.40 -14.51
N ALA A 248 17.72 13.37 -14.43
CA ALA A 248 17.39 12.03 -14.94
C ALA A 248 16.15 11.44 -14.25
N ALA A 249 16.07 11.53 -12.92
CA ALA A 249 14.92 11.06 -12.15
C ALA A 249 13.63 11.84 -12.49
N SER A 250 13.72 13.16 -12.66
CA SER A 250 12.58 14.01 -13.06
C SER A 250 12.07 13.64 -14.45
N GLY A 251 12.99 13.37 -15.40
CA GLY A 251 12.65 12.88 -16.73
C GLY A 251 11.88 11.56 -16.69
N LEU A 252 12.37 10.58 -15.91
CA LEU A 252 11.68 9.30 -15.72
C LEU A 252 10.31 9.48 -15.05
N LEU A 253 10.23 10.28 -13.99
CA LEU A 253 8.98 10.55 -13.29
C LEU A 253 7.94 11.16 -14.23
N SER A 254 8.32 12.18 -15.01
CA SER A 254 7.43 12.81 -15.99
C SER A 254 6.99 11.83 -17.07
N GLN A 255 7.94 11.07 -17.62
CA GLN A 255 7.66 10.14 -18.70
C GLN A 255 6.67 9.04 -18.25
N TYR A 256 6.90 8.44 -17.09
CA TYR A 256 6.02 7.41 -16.55
C TYR A 256 4.68 7.98 -16.09
N ARG A 257 4.63 9.23 -15.58
CA ARG A 257 3.37 9.92 -15.28
C ARG A 257 2.47 9.99 -16.52
N ASP A 258 3.06 10.25 -17.69
CA ASP A 258 2.35 10.31 -18.96
C ASP A 258 1.94 8.92 -19.46
N MET A 259 2.88 7.97 -19.49
CA MET A 259 2.63 6.60 -19.96
C MET A 259 1.57 5.85 -19.13
N LEU A 260 1.53 6.08 -17.81
CA LEU A 260 0.56 5.49 -16.90
C LEU A 260 -0.77 6.26 -16.86
N GLY A 261 -0.90 7.34 -17.64
CA GLY A 261 -2.11 8.17 -17.69
C GLY A 261 -2.43 8.87 -16.36
N ALA A 262 -1.44 9.05 -15.49
CA ALA A 262 -1.65 9.52 -14.12
C ALA A 262 -2.25 10.93 -14.06
N ARG A 263 -1.90 11.81 -15.01
CA ARG A 263 -2.46 13.18 -15.10
C ARG A 263 -3.99 13.19 -15.23
N ARG A 264 -4.56 12.14 -15.81
CA ARG A 264 -6.01 11.98 -15.99
C ARG A 264 -6.62 11.09 -14.90
N LEU A 265 -6.04 9.91 -14.68
CA LEU A 265 -6.59 8.92 -13.77
C LEU A 265 -6.59 9.39 -12.32
N VAL A 266 -5.52 10.06 -11.85
CA VAL A 266 -5.43 10.44 -10.44
C VAL A 266 -6.52 11.44 -10.04
N PRO A 267 -6.74 12.57 -10.74
CA PRO A 267 -7.83 13.48 -10.39
C PRO A 267 -9.23 12.84 -10.48
N GLU A 268 -9.47 11.96 -11.48
CA GLU A 268 -10.72 11.23 -11.63
C GLU A 268 -10.98 10.31 -10.42
N GLU A 269 -9.99 9.52 -10.02
CA GLU A 269 -10.11 8.58 -8.90
C GLU A 269 -10.20 9.29 -7.54
N LEU A 270 -9.47 10.40 -7.34
CA LEU A 270 -9.61 11.25 -6.15
C LEU A 270 -11.03 11.83 -6.00
N THR A 271 -11.68 12.15 -7.12
CA THR A 271 -13.08 12.63 -7.10
C THR A 271 -14.02 11.49 -6.68
N ARG A 272 -13.75 10.25 -7.07
CA ARG A 272 -14.55 9.07 -6.68
C ARG A 272 -14.46 8.74 -5.19
N ILE A 273 -13.33 9.03 -4.53
CA ILE A 273 -13.19 8.86 -3.07
C ILE A 273 -14.23 9.68 -2.30
N HIS A 274 -14.56 10.87 -2.83
CA HIS A 274 -15.55 11.77 -2.24
C HIS A 274 -16.97 11.52 -2.75
N GLY A 275 -17.13 11.13 -4.03
CA GLY A 275 -18.44 10.84 -4.63
C GLY A 275 -19.09 9.54 -4.17
N SER A 276 -18.32 8.57 -3.68
CA SER A 276 -18.83 7.27 -3.22
C SER A 276 -19.61 7.34 -1.90
N GLY A 277 -19.66 8.51 -1.25
CA GLY A 277 -20.45 8.76 -0.03
C GLY A 277 -21.91 9.20 -0.26
N LEU A 278 -22.32 9.47 -1.51
CA LEU A 278 -23.67 9.98 -1.83
C LEU A 278 -24.59 8.96 -2.50
N ALA A 279 -24.14 7.73 -2.73
CA ALA A 279 -25.01 6.64 -3.17
C ALA A 279 -25.72 5.97 -1.97
N VAL A 280 -26.41 6.78 -1.15
CA VAL A 280 -27.30 6.28 -0.09
C VAL A 280 -28.74 6.39 -0.58
N HIS A 281 -29.37 5.23 -0.74
CA HIS A 281 -30.81 4.98 -0.70
C HIS A 281 -31.70 5.86 -1.60
N ARG A 282 -31.80 5.50 -2.88
CA ARG A 282 -33.02 5.80 -3.65
C ARG A 282 -34.11 4.82 -3.19
N THR A 283 -34.80 5.15 -2.10
CA THR A 283 -36.08 4.49 -1.76
C THR A 283 -37.03 4.69 -2.93
N ALA A 284 -37.46 3.59 -3.54
CA ALA A 284 -38.52 3.61 -4.54
C ALA A 284 -39.82 4.14 -3.89
N PRO A 285 -40.60 4.99 -4.59
CA PRO A 285 -41.89 5.40 -4.09
C PRO A 285 -42.86 4.22 -4.12
N HIS A 286 -43.46 3.91 -2.96
CA HIS A 286 -44.64 3.06 -2.88
C HIS A 286 -45.80 3.77 -3.60
N SER A 287 -46.35 3.14 -4.63
CA SER A 287 -47.63 3.52 -5.23
C SER A 287 -48.77 3.06 -4.32
N ASN A 288 -49.71 3.98 -4.06
CA ASN A 288 -51.05 3.69 -3.50
C ASN A 288 -51.91 2.94 -4.51
#